data_AF-A0A7R7XVA2-F1
#
_entry.id   AF-A0A7R7XVA2-F1
#
_cell.length_a   1.000
_cell.length_b   1.000
_cell.length_c   1.000
_cell.angle_alpha   90.00
_cell.angle_beta   90.00
_cell.angle_gamma   90.00
#
_symmetry.space_group_name_H-M   'P 1'
#
loop_
_entity.id
_entity.type
_entity.pdbx_description
1 polymer ?
#
loop_
_entity_poly.entity_id
_entity_poly.type
_entity_poly.pdbx_seq_one_letter_code
_entity_poly.pdbx_strand_id
1 'polypeptide(L)'
;MMNRAPLPRALRLPRPAVIPRQHCLSFASRNISTALRPIILDGRPRLSWDQAPPHQLLRWNSSTAGIQDGSSQQTQAPQKTTPMDISQAIPQTTSQNRRRKTYQRQRMRTPTPTPAAEGDPKNFVVLPVSINSYAVTGKSWLRDNCRCPECIHQDTVQRLVDIFSIRENLDISDISADAYGTTVTWSDGHVSKYSYNWLRLYNKMPLEQPRPPHPMRFRDFDSYMPGETKSPTVSYSEVMSSDHGVLNWLEHIYTWGFCFVRGTPVNPEATEALLKRIAYIRHTHYGGFWDFTADLTFKDTAYTNEFLGAHTDNTYFTDPARLQLFHLLSHTDGEGGANLLVDGFKAASTLRKENWKHAQTLQGVTQPYHSSGNENVCIQPAEHFPVFKVHPQNKDFLYQVRWNNYDRSVKWDWTVEDQEAWYDAASHFNEIIQRPNMEIWTQLEPGTALIFDNWRMLHGRSAFTGKRRMCGGYINSDDFLSRYRLLRFGRKSLLHQLGSTKLSRANPYYYM
;
A
#
# COMPACT_ATOMS: atom_id res chain seq x y z
N MET A 1 65.80 11.24 -38.94
CA MET A 1 64.36 11.25 -38.61
C MET A 1 64.26 11.57 -37.12
N MET A 2 64.04 12.85 -36.74
CA MET A 2 62.76 13.40 -36.23
C MET A 2 62.13 12.52 -35.13
N ASN A 3 61.74 12.96 -33.92
CA ASN A 3 61.60 14.30 -33.34
C ASN A 3 61.47 14.21 -31.79
N ARG A 4 61.72 15.34 -31.09
CA ARG A 4 61.51 15.65 -29.65
C ARG A 4 60.00 15.66 -29.29
N ALA A 5 59.42 15.75 -28.08
CA ALA A 5 59.74 16.41 -26.79
C ALA A 5 58.60 16.07 -25.75
N PRO A 6 58.57 16.61 -24.50
CA PRO A 6 58.12 15.92 -23.27
C PRO A 6 56.83 16.41 -22.54
N LEU A 7 56.56 15.77 -21.38
CA LEU A 7 55.51 15.93 -20.33
C LEU A 7 55.02 17.36 -19.99
N PRO A 8 53.74 17.54 -19.58
CA PRO A 8 53.22 18.82 -19.11
C PRO A 8 53.41 19.08 -17.60
N ARG A 9 53.66 20.37 -17.31
CA ARG A 9 53.94 21.01 -16.02
C ARG A 9 52.66 21.38 -15.27
N ALA A 10 52.73 21.30 -13.94
CA ALA A 10 51.70 21.77 -13.00
C ALA A 10 51.43 23.29 -13.09
N LEU A 11 50.15 23.66 -13.10
CA LEU A 11 49.68 25.05 -12.99
C LEU A 11 49.37 25.40 -11.54
N ARG A 12 50.08 26.40 -11.01
CA ARG A 12 49.78 27.08 -9.73
C ARG A 12 48.73 28.16 -9.97
N LEU A 13 47.67 28.18 -9.15
CA LEU A 13 46.72 29.30 -9.07
C LEU A 13 47.11 30.29 -7.96
N PRO A 14 46.92 31.61 -8.14
CA PRO A 14 47.39 32.63 -7.20
C PRO A 14 46.36 32.95 -6.09
N ARG A 15 46.88 33.38 -4.93
CA ARG A 15 46.11 33.87 -3.76
C ARG A 15 45.44 35.23 -4.04
N PRO A 16 44.24 35.53 -3.51
CA PRO A 16 43.71 36.89 -3.50
C PRO A 16 44.21 37.69 -2.29
N ALA A 17 44.51 38.97 -2.55
CA ALA A 17 44.92 39.99 -1.60
C ALA A 17 43.74 40.60 -0.82
N VAL A 18 44.06 41.28 0.29
CA VAL A 18 43.14 41.86 1.29
C VAL A 18 43.10 43.40 1.17
N ILE A 19 41.97 44.01 1.60
CA ILE A 19 41.74 45.41 2.12
C ILE A 19 41.30 46.48 1.07
N PRO A 20 40.46 47.53 1.36
CA PRO A 20 39.77 47.96 2.61
C PRO A 20 38.24 48.26 2.53
N ARG A 21 37.66 48.48 3.73
CA ARG A 21 36.36 49.12 4.04
C ARG A 21 36.30 50.60 3.59
N GLN A 22 35.15 51.04 3.09
CA GLN A 22 34.70 52.45 3.13
C GLN A 22 33.20 52.57 3.41
N HIS A 23 32.84 53.73 3.99
CA HIS A 23 31.64 54.06 4.74
C HIS A 23 30.38 54.40 3.91
N CYS A 24 29.26 54.34 4.64
CA CYS A 24 27.89 54.82 4.39
C CYS A 24 27.69 55.99 3.42
N LEU A 25 26.61 55.91 2.62
CA LEU A 25 25.76 57.05 2.29
C LEU A 25 24.29 56.60 2.20
N SER A 26 23.44 57.31 2.95
CA SER A 26 21.98 57.23 2.90
C SER A 26 21.44 57.95 1.67
N PHE A 27 20.42 57.39 1.02
CA PHE A 27 19.44 58.18 0.27
C PHE A 27 18.03 57.61 0.48
N ALA A 28 17.18 58.43 1.08
CA ALA A 28 15.74 58.26 1.06
C ALA A 28 15.20 58.76 -0.29
N SER A 29 14.19 58.08 -0.84
CA SER A 29 12.85 58.63 -1.09
C SER A 29 12.12 57.99 -2.29
N ARG A 30 10.78 58.01 -2.14
CA ARG A 30 9.71 58.00 -3.14
C ARG A 30 9.03 56.67 -3.49
N ASN A 31 7.87 56.53 -2.84
CA ASN A 31 6.65 55.90 -3.34
C ASN A 31 6.44 56.11 -4.84
N ILE A 32 6.29 55.01 -5.59
CA ILE A 32 5.45 54.96 -6.79
C ILE A 32 4.63 53.67 -6.71
N SER A 33 3.32 53.88 -6.55
CA SER A 33 2.27 52.90 -6.77
C SER A 33 2.24 52.52 -8.24
N THR A 34 2.42 51.23 -8.54
CA THR A 34 1.90 50.63 -9.78
C THR A 34 1.33 49.26 -9.43
N ALA A 35 0.01 49.16 -9.61
CA ALA A 35 -0.74 47.94 -9.47
C ALA A 35 -0.27 46.92 -10.53
N LEU A 36 0.47 45.91 -10.10
CA LEU A 36 0.62 44.66 -10.80
C LEU A 36 -0.12 43.59 -9.99
N ARG A 37 -1.20 43.08 -10.60
CA ARG A 37 -1.95 41.93 -10.09
C ARG A 37 -0.99 40.75 -9.91
N PRO A 38 -0.86 40.15 -8.72
CA PRO A 38 -0.19 38.87 -8.60
C PRO A 38 -1.10 37.80 -9.21
N ILE A 39 -0.57 37.11 -10.21
CA ILE A 39 -1.05 35.78 -10.59
C ILE A 39 -0.89 34.91 -9.35
N ILE A 40 -2.00 34.49 -8.74
CA ILE A 40 -2.01 33.56 -7.62
C ILE A 40 -1.67 32.18 -8.18
N LEU A 41 -0.40 31.79 -8.06
CA LEU A 41 0.05 30.41 -8.14
C LEU A 41 0.75 30.09 -6.81
N ASP A 42 -0.03 29.97 -5.75
CA ASP A 42 0.45 29.33 -4.52
C ASP A 42 -0.76 28.76 -3.77
N GLY A 43 -1.14 27.54 -4.15
CA GLY A 43 -2.04 26.68 -3.39
C GLY A 43 -1.33 26.07 -2.18
N ARG A 44 -0.55 26.86 -1.42
CA ARG A 44 0.04 26.40 -0.17
C ARG A 44 -1.06 26.46 0.90
N PRO A 45 -1.37 25.37 1.61
CA PRO A 45 -2.13 25.49 2.84
C PRO A 45 -1.25 26.29 3.81
N ARG A 46 -1.65 27.53 4.15
CA ARG A 46 -1.20 28.14 5.40
C ARG A 46 -1.61 27.17 6.49
N LEU A 47 -0.66 26.69 7.28
CA LEU A 47 -0.92 25.89 8.46
C LEU A 47 -1.65 26.80 9.48
N SER A 48 -2.96 26.89 9.34
CA SER A 48 -3.86 27.46 10.34
C SER A 48 -3.98 26.43 11.46
N TRP A 49 -3.19 26.63 12.52
CA TRP A 49 -3.06 25.72 13.65
C TRP A 49 -4.20 25.79 14.68
N ASP A 50 -5.29 26.47 14.33
CA ASP A 50 -6.36 26.85 15.26
C ASP A 50 -7.70 26.12 15.03
N GLN A 51 -7.73 25.06 14.22
CA GLN A 51 -8.94 24.24 14.13
C GLN A 51 -8.89 23.06 15.11
N ALA A 52 -9.87 23.05 16.01
CA ALA A 52 -10.14 22.06 17.06
C ALA A 52 -10.03 20.60 16.56
N PRO A 53 -9.70 19.65 17.45
CA PRO A 53 -9.53 18.25 17.07
C PRO A 53 -10.82 17.69 16.46
N PRO A 54 -10.76 16.83 15.43
CA PRO A 54 -11.89 15.97 15.11
C PRO A 54 -12.12 15.05 16.32
N HIS A 55 -13.12 15.37 17.14
CA HIS A 55 -13.58 14.50 18.21
C HIS A 55 -14.06 13.17 17.60
N GLN A 56 -13.50 12.08 18.11
CA GLN A 56 -13.99 10.70 18.10
C GLN A 56 -14.65 10.21 16.80
N LEU A 57 -13.94 9.35 16.06
CA LEU A 57 -14.44 8.06 15.53
C LEU A 57 -13.32 7.35 14.77
N LEU A 58 -12.30 6.83 15.46
CA LEU A 58 -11.37 5.86 14.86
C LEU A 58 -11.03 4.75 15.86
N ARG A 59 -11.70 3.60 15.68
CA ARG A 59 -11.15 2.31 16.10
C ARG A 59 -10.01 1.97 15.15
N TRP A 60 -8.77 2.12 15.61
CA TRP A 60 -7.65 1.40 15.04
C TRP A 60 -7.64 0.05 15.74
N ASN A 61 -8.09 -1.01 15.06
CA ASN A 61 -8.08 -2.36 15.61
C ASN A 61 -6.62 -2.83 15.72
N SER A 62 -5.91 -2.45 16.79
CA SER A 62 -4.99 -3.40 17.40
C SER A 62 -5.87 -4.43 18.10
N SER A 63 -5.78 -5.70 17.74
CA SER A 63 -6.55 -6.75 18.39
C SER A 63 -5.97 -7.10 19.78
N THR A 64 -5.82 -6.12 20.66
CA THR A 64 -5.60 -6.39 22.09
C THR A 64 -6.96 -6.61 22.73
N ALA A 65 -7.48 -7.83 22.60
CA ALA A 65 -8.61 -8.28 23.40
C ALA A 65 -8.16 -8.36 24.86
N GLY A 66 -8.43 -7.29 25.61
CA GLY A 66 -8.22 -7.24 27.05
C GLY A 66 -9.16 -8.22 27.75
N ILE A 67 -8.54 -9.18 28.43
CA ILE A 67 -9.16 -10.04 29.44
C ILE A 67 -9.72 -9.13 30.54
N GLN A 68 -11.02 -9.25 30.83
CA GLN A 68 -11.59 -8.83 32.10
C GLN A 68 -12.29 -10.03 32.73
N ASP A 69 -11.63 -10.57 33.75
CA ASP A 69 -12.21 -11.41 34.79
C ASP A 69 -12.97 -10.57 35.83
N GLY A 70 -14.00 -11.16 36.43
CA GLY A 70 -14.71 -10.64 37.62
C GLY A 70 -16.22 -10.51 37.42
N SER A 71 -16.96 -11.61 37.34
CA SER A 71 -17.69 -12.25 38.46
C SER A 71 -18.99 -11.54 38.90
N SER A 72 -20.12 -12.17 38.57
CA SER A 72 -21.17 -12.48 39.55
C SER A 72 -21.98 -13.68 39.07
N GLN A 73 -22.02 -14.68 39.95
CA GLN A 73 -22.66 -15.97 39.78
C GLN A 73 -24.18 -15.85 39.86
N GLN A 74 -24.90 -16.70 39.11
CA GLN A 74 -25.94 -17.60 39.64
C GLN A 74 -26.35 -18.57 38.52
N THR A 75 -25.76 -19.78 38.53
CA THR A 75 -26.42 -21.05 38.87
C THR A 75 -27.62 -21.42 37.99
N GLN A 76 -27.45 -22.40 37.09
CA GLN A 76 -28.00 -23.74 37.27
C GLN A 76 -27.46 -24.73 36.23
N ALA A 77 -27.23 -25.95 36.70
CA ALA A 77 -26.53 -27.06 36.07
C ALA A 77 -27.47 -27.91 35.17
N PRO A 78 -26.93 -28.86 34.38
CA PRO A 78 -27.47 -29.26 33.08
C PRO A 78 -28.14 -30.63 33.08
N GLN A 79 -28.95 -30.93 32.06
CA GLN A 79 -29.24 -32.32 31.68
C GLN A 79 -29.16 -32.53 30.16
N LYS A 80 -28.31 -33.50 29.81
CA LYS A 80 -28.27 -34.22 28.54
C LYS A 80 -29.52 -35.08 28.40
N THR A 81 -29.99 -35.32 27.17
CA THR A 81 -30.22 -36.67 26.61
C THR A 81 -30.75 -36.59 25.17
N THR A 82 -30.38 -37.60 24.38
CA THR A 82 -30.60 -37.79 22.94
C THR A 82 -31.85 -38.69 22.71
N PRO A 83 -32.14 -39.16 21.48
CA PRO A 83 -33.32 -38.86 20.66
C PRO A 83 -34.43 -39.94 20.70
N MET A 84 -35.61 -39.68 20.12
CA MET A 84 -36.52 -40.77 19.71
C MET A 84 -37.43 -40.39 18.53
N ASP A 85 -37.51 -41.35 17.61
CA ASP A 85 -38.33 -41.47 16.41
C ASP A 85 -39.56 -42.33 16.73
N ILE A 86 -40.79 -41.93 16.39
CA ILE A 86 -41.93 -42.84 16.25
C ILE A 86 -42.89 -42.33 15.15
N SER A 87 -43.12 -43.25 14.22
CA SER A 87 -44.09 -43.30 13.13
C SER A 87 -45.58 -43.22 13.52
N GLN A 88 -46.41 -42.94 12.50
CA GLN A 88 -47.84 -43.26 12.32
C GLN A 88 -48.87 -42.13 12.59
N ALA A 89 -49.43 -41.60 11.50
CA ALA A 89 -50.89 -41.57 11.26
C ALA A 89 -51.18 -41.13 9.81
N ILE A 90 -51.83 -42.02 9.04
CA ILE A 90 -52.43 -41.76 7.72
C ILE A 90 -53.91 -41.40 7.94
N PRO A 91 -54.49 -40.48 7.15
CA PRO A 91 -55.73 -40.85 6.46
C PRO A 91 -55.66 -40.62 4.94
N GLN A 92 -56.27 -41.55 4.21
CA GLN A 92 -56.47 -41.55 2.76
C GLN A 92 -57.66 -40.70 2.31
N THR A 93 -57.74 -40.55 0.98
CA THR A 93 -58.86 -40.11 0.11
C THR A 93 -58.83 -38.61 -0.25
N THR A 94 -58.95 -38.15 -1.50
CA THR A 94 -59.56 -38.69 -2.73
C THR A 94 -58.87 -38.15 -3.99
N SER A 95 -58.93 -38.95 -5.06
CA SER A 95 -58.48 -38.63 -6.43
C SER A 95 -59.22 -37.44 -7.05
N GLN A 96 -58.52 -36.49 -7.66
CA GLN A 96 -59.04 -35.70 -8.78
C GLN A 96 -57.93 -35.31 -9.79
N ASN A 97 -58.34 -35.38 -11.07
CA ASN A 97 -57.56 -35.33 -12.31
C ASN A 97 -56.57 -34.17 -12.48
N ARG A 98 -55.35 -34.52 -12.91
CA ARG A 98 -54.34 -33.63 -13.50
C ARG A 98 -54.84 -33.04 -14.83
N ARG A 99 -55.06 -31.71 -14.88
CA ARG A 99 -54.97 -30.94 -16.13
C ARG A 99 -53.55 -30.43 -16.31
N ARG A 100 -52.84 -30.95 -17.33
CA ARG A 100 -51.59 -30.35 -17.83
C ARG A 100 -51.88 -28.94 -18.33
N LYS A 101 -51.37 -27.91 -17.66
CA LYS A 101 -51.26 -26.55 -18.21
C LYS A 101 -49.88 -26.39 -18.84
N THR A 102 -49.88 -26.20 -20.15
CA THR A 102 -48.75 -25.76 -20.97
C THR A 102 -48.30 -24.39 -20.48
N TYR A 103 -47.06 -24.29 -19.99
CA TYR A 103 -46.45 -23.00 -19.65
C TYR A 103 -46.02 -22.29 -20.94
N GLN A 104 -46.79 -21.31 -21.38
CA GLN A 104 -46.31 -20.31 -22.35
C GLN A 104 -45.26 -19.42 -21.67
N ARG A 105 -44.10 -19.24 -22.33
CA ARG A 105 -43.07 -18.25 -21.94
C ARG A 105 -43.71 -16.86 -21.93
N GLN A 106 -44.01 -16.32 -20.76
CA GLN A 106 -44.30 -14.90 -20.60
C GLN A 106 -43.00 -14.11 -20.79
N ARG A 107 -42.95 -13.25 -21.82
CA ARG A 107 -41.99 -12.14 -21.88
C ARG A 107 -42.20 -11.29 -20.62
N MET A 108 -41.16 -11.13 -19.81
CA MET A 108 -41.18 -10.17 -18.70
C MET A 108 -41.40 -8.78 -19.29
N ARG A 109 -42.58 -8.19 -19.07
CA ARG A 109 -42.79 -6.76 -19.29
C ARG A 109 -42.01 -6.04 -18.20
N THR A 110 -41.11 -5.16 -18.61
CA THR A 110 -40.41 -4.19 -17.76
C THR A 110 -41.46 -3.35 -17.03
N PRO A 111 -41.51 -3.36 -15.69
CA PRO A 111 -42.17 -2.29 -14.95
C PRO A 111 -41.32 -1.04 -15.18
N THR A 112 -41.88 0.00 -15.78
CA THR A 112 -41.21 1.29 -15.91
C THR A 112 -40.97 1.83 -14.50
N PRO A 113 -39.72 1.90 -14.00
CA PRO A 113 -39.48 2.59 -12.74
C PRO A 113 -39.73 4.07 -13.02
N THR A 114 -40.59 4.71 -12.23
CA THR A 114 -40.63 6.17 -12.16
C THR A 114 -39.26 6.59 -11.63
N PRO A 115 -38.36 7.17 -12.44
CA PRO A 115 -37.05 7.53 -11.96
C PRO A 115 -37.24 8.81 -11.16
N ALA A 116 -37.24 8.70 -9.83
CA ALA A 116 -36.88 9.83 -8.98
C ALA A 116 -35.36 10.04 -9.08
N ALA A 117 -34.87 10.31 -10.29
CA ALA A 117 -33.47 10.56 -10.58
C ALA A 117 -33.41 11.93 -11.24
N GLU A 118 -32.97 12.95 -10.50
CA GLU A 118 -32.68 14.27 -11.07
C GLU A 118 -31.45 14.15 -12.00
N GLY A 119 -31.70 14.25 -13.31
CA GLY A 119 -30.69 14.20 -14.37
C GLY A 119 -31.34 13.99 -15.73
N ASP A 120 -30.71 14.43 -16.82
CA ASP A 120 -31.26 14.21 -18.18
C ASP A 120 -31.38 12.69 -18.43
N PRO A 121 -32.60 12.14 -18.56
CA PRO A 121 -32.83 10.70 -18.73
C PRO A 121 -32.13 10.12 -19.97
N LYS A 122 -31.77 10.97 -20.95
CA LYS A 122 -31.01 10.56 -22.14
C LYS A 122 -29.57 10.10 -21.83
N ASN A 123 -29.04 10.47 -20.66
CA ASN A 123 -27.66 10.21 -20.28
C ASN A 123 -27.46 8.92 -19.48
N PHE A 124 -28.54 8.25 -19.05
CA PHE A 124 -28.48 7.07 -18.20
C PHE A 124 -29.21 5.87 -18.80
N VAL A 125 -28.68 4.69 -18.51
CA VAL A 125 -29.23 3.40 -18.88
C VAL A 125 -29.64 2.68 -17.61
N VAL A 126 -30.90 2.26 -17.55
CA VAL A 126 -31.44 1.45 -16.45
C VAL A 126 -31.49 0.00 -16.92
N LEU A 127 -30.68 -0.86 -16.28
CA LEU A 127 -30.59 -2.28 -16.60
C LEU A 127 -31.25 -3.08 -15.46
N PRO A 128 -32.13 -4.04 -15.73
CA PRO A 128 -32.64 -4.94 -14.69
C PRO A 128 -31.52 -5.82 -14.13
N VAL A 129 -31.55 -6.09 -12.81
CA VAL A 129 -30.52 -6.87 -12.10
C VAL A 129 -31.11 -7.97 -11.21
N SER A 130 -32.37 -7.82 -10.78
CA SER A 130 -33.25 -8.87 -10.25
C SER A 130 -34.70 -8.39 -10.25
N ILE A 131 -35.63 -9.22 -9.78
CA ILE A 131 -36.98 -8.79 -9.44
C ILE A 131 -36.85 -7.59 -8.49
N ASN A 132 -37.34 -6.43 -8.93
CA ASN A 132 -37.31 -5.14 -8.23
C ASN A 132 -35.91 -4.53 -7.96
N SER A 133 -34.89 -4.90 -8.72
CA SER A 133 -33.57 -4.26 -8.62
C SER A 133 -33.02 -3.89 -9.99
N TYR A 134 -32.43 -2.71 -10.09
CA TYR A 134 -31.87 -2.16 -11.31
C TYR A 134 -30.46 -1.63 -11.08
N ALA A 135 -29.66 -1.62 -12.14
CA ALA A 135 -28.41 -0.91 -12.22
C ALA A 135 -28.58 0.33 -13.09
N VAL A 136 -28.01 1.45 -12.63
CA VAL A 136 -27.97 2.71 -13.38
C VAL A 136 -26.55 2.93 -13.84
N THR A 137 -26.36 3.27 -15.12
CA THR A 137 -25.04 3.50 -15.72
C THR A 137 -25.10 4.46 -16.90
N GLY A 138 -23.97 4.92 -17.43
CA GLY A 138 -23.91 5.69 -18.67
C GLY A 138 -23.76 4.79 -19.91
N LYS A 139 -24.34 5.20 -21.04
CA LYS A 139 -24.26 4.45 -22.32
C LYS A 139 -22.83 4.13 -22.74
N SER A 140 -21.98 5.17 -22.82
CA SER A 140 -20.60 5.02 -23.24
C SER A 140 -19.79 4.16 -22.29
N TRP A 141 -19.99 4.31 -20.97
CA TRP A 141 -19.32 3.46 -19.97
C TRP A 141 -19.70 1.98 -20.15
N LEU A 142 -20.98 1.70 -20.40
CA LEU A 142 -21.44 0.32 -20.57
C LEU A 142 -20.79 -0.31 -21.82
N ARG A 143 -20.82 0.38 -22.97
CA ARG A 143 -20.20 -0.07 -24.23
C ARG A 143 -18.68 -0.23 -24.12
N ASP A 144 -18.00 0.73 -23.51
CA ASP A 144 -16.54 0.72 -23.27
C ASP A 144 -16.08 -0.46 -22.41
N ASN A 145 -16.99 -1.00 -21.59
CA ASN A 145 -16.72 -2.10 -20.67
C ASN A 145 -17.40 -3.41 -21.08
N CYS A 146 -17.80 -3.53 -22.35
CA CYS A 146 -18.23 -4.81 -22.92
C CYS A 146 -17.12 -5.87 -22.76
N ARG A 147 -17.52 -7.10 -22.43
CA ARG A 147 -16.60 -8.21 -22.11
C ARG A 147 -16.49 -9.25 -23.21
N CYS A 148 -17.08 -9.01 -24.38
CA CYS A 148 -17.00 -9.92 -25.52
C CYS A 148 -15.60 -9.90 -26.17
N PRO A 149 -15.23 -10.93 -26.94
CA PRO A 149 -13.91 -11.02 -27.60
C PRO A 149 -13.59 -9.86 -28.55
N GLU A 150 -14.58 -9.17 -29.09
CA GLU A 150 -14.38 -7.99 -29.95
C GLU A 150 -13.99 -6.73 -29.16
N CYS A 151 -14.39 -6.64 -27.89
CA CYS A 151 -14.16 -5.45 -27.06
C CYS A 151 -13.02 -5.63 -26.06
N ILE A 152 -12.68 -6.88 -25.74
CA ILE A 152 -11.60 -7.21 -24.82
C ILE A 152 -10.86 -8.46 -25.29
N HIS A 153 -9.53 -8.37 -25.32
CA HIS A 153 -8.70 -9.52 -25.61
C HIS A 153 -8.81 -10.53 -24.47
N GLN A 154 -9.18 -11.78 -24.77
CA GLN A 154 -9.53 -12.76 -23.73
C GLN A 154 -8.33 -13.19 -22.87
N ASP A 155 -7.13 -13.23 -23.45
CA ASP A 155 -5.92 -13.60 -22.69
C ASP A 155 -5.31 -12.46 -21.87
N THR A 156 -5.14 -11.28 -22.48
CA THR A 156 -4.52 -10.12 -21.79
C THR A 156 -5.51 -9.36 -20.92
N VAL A 157 -6.82 -9.56 -21.14
CA VAL A 157 -7.90 -8.83 -20.47
C VAL A 157 -7.80 -7.31 -20.71
N GLN A 158 -7.15 -6.91 -21.80
CA GLN A 158 -6.99 -5.52 -22.22
C GLN A 158 -8.10 -5.12 -23.20
N ARG A 159 -8.52 -3.86 -23.10
CA ARG A 159 -9.56 -3.27 -23.95
C ARG A 159 -9.07 -3.19 -25.40
N LEU A 160 -9.94 -3.57 -26.33
CA LEU A 160 -9.74 -3.44 -27.78
C LEU A 160 -10.59 -2.30 -28.37
N VAL A 161 -11.75 -2.02 -27.78
CA VAL A 161 -12.64 -0.97 -28.25
C VAL A 161 -12.08 0.41 -27.92
N ASP A 162 -11.98 1.27 -28.93
CA ASP A 162 -11.86 2.71 -28.73
C ASP A 162 -13.26 3.32 -28.65
N ILE A 163 -13.78 3.45 -27.43
CA ILE A 163 -15.11 4.04 -27.21
C ILE A 163 -15.20 5.47 -27.77
N PHE A 164 -14.09 6.21 -27.83
CA PHE A 164 -14.11 7.61 -28.24
C PHE A 164 -14.36 7.76 -29.74
N SER A 165 -13.95 6.78 -30.55
CA SER A 165 -14.25 6.75 -31.99
C SER A 165 -15.73 6.52 -32.34
N ILE A 166 -16.48 5.86 -31.45
CA ILE A 166 -17.89 5.49 -31.71
C ILE A 166 -18.90 6.26 -30.86
N ARG A 167 -18.45 7.02 -29.85
CA ARG A 167 -19.29 7.62 -28.81
C ARG A 167 -20.41 8.52 -29.33
N GLU A 168 -20.14 9.33 -30.36
CA GLU A 168 -21.09 10.36 -30.83
C GLU A 168 -22.34 9.76 -31.48
N ASN A 169 -22.20 8.60 -32.14
CA ASN A 169 -23.29 7.92 -32.86
C ASN A 169 -23.80 6.67 -32.14
N LEU A 170 -23.41 6.50 -30.88
CA LEU A 170 -23.76 5.33 -30.08
C LEU A 170 -25.10 5.51 -29.36
N ASP A 171 -26.05 4.65 -29.69
CA ASP A 171 -27.30 4.53 -28.96
C ASP A 171 -27.67 3.08 -28.68
N ILE A 172 -28.66 2.89 -27.81
CA ILE A 172 -29.19 1.56 -27.47
C ILE A 172 -30.41 1.29 -28.33
N SER A 173 -30.37 0.20 -29.09
CA SER A 173 -31.49 -0.28 -29.90
C SER A 173 -32.44 -1.18 -29.11
N ASP A 174 -31.91 -2.05 -28.23
CA ASP A 174 -32.72 -2.94 -27.40
C ASP A 174 -32.01 -3.30 -26.09
N ILE A 175 -32.80 -3.55 -25.04
CA ILE A 175 -32.34 -4.12 -23.77
C ILE A 175 -33.24 -5.30 -23.42
N SER A 176 -32.64 -6.47 -23.26
CA SER A 176 -33.34 -7.68 -22.84
C SER A 176 -32.64 -8.36 -21.69
N ALA A 177 -33.40 -9.01 -20.81
CA ALA A 177 -32.87 -9.72 -19.65
C ALA A 177 -33.33 -11.18 -19.66
N ASP A 178 -32.45 -12.05 -19.18
CA ASP A 178 -32.70 -13.48 -19.05
C ASP A 178 -32.27 -13.99 -17.66
N ALA A 179 -32.15 -15.32 -17.49
CA ALA A 179 -31.78 -15.89 -16.19
C ALA A 179 -30.33 -15.58 -15.77
N TYR A 180 -29.47 -15.15 -16.69
CA TYR A 180 -28.03 -15.03 -16.49
C TYR A 180 -27.56 -13.57 -16.43
N GLY A 181 -28.31 -12.64 -17.03
CA GLY A 181 -27.94 -11.23 -17.03
C GLY A 181 -28.78 -10.37 -17.97
N THR A 182 -28.14 -9.31 -18.44
CA THR A 182 -28.75 -8.33 -19.34
C THR A 182 -27.95 -8.25 -20.64
N THR A 183 -28.65 -8.31 -21.76
CA THR A 183 -28.15 -8.12 -23.11
C THR A 183 -28.55 -6.74 -23.60
N VAL A 184 -27.59 -6.01 -24.16
CA VAL A 184 -27.78 -4.69 -24.75
C VAL A 184 -27.37 -4.74 -26.21
N THR A 185 -28.31 -4.38 -27.09
CA THR A 185 -28.08 -4.25 -28.53
C THR A 185 -27.89 -2.78 -28.86
N TRP A 186 -26.82 -2.45 -29.56
CA TRP A 186 -26.41 -1.08 -29.88
C TRP A 186 -26.81 -0.70 -31.31
N SER A 187 -26.86 0.61 -31.58
CA SER A 187 -27.20 1.19 -32.89
C SER A 187 -26.26 0.76 -34.02
N ASP A 188 -25.02 0.38 -33.70
CA ASP A 188 -24.02 -0.18 -34.61
C ASP A 188 -24.22 -1.69 -34.89
N GLY A 189 -25.26 -2.30 -34.31
CA GLY A 189 -25.53 -3.73 -34.38
C GLY A 189 -24.73 -4.58 -33.40
N HIS A 190 -23.82 -3.99 -32.61
CA HIS A 190 -23.05 -4.72 -31.60
C HIS A 190 -23.97 -5.24 -30.49
N VAL A 191 -23.58 -6.36 -29.87
CA VAL A 191 -24.34 -6.97 -28.77
C VAL A 191 -23.44 -7.19 -27.56
N SER A 192 -23.74 -6.48 -26.48
CA SER A 192 -23.05 -6.64 -25.21
C SER A 192 -23.85 -7.48 -24.23
N LYS A 193 -23.18 -8.39 -23.50
CA LYS A 193 -23.80 -9.21 -22.44
C LYS A 193 -23.13 -8.94 -21.10
N TYR A 194 -23.93 -8.68 -20.07
CA TYR A 194 -23.45 -8.39 -18.72
C TYR A 194 -24.14 -9.30 -17.70
N SER A 195 -23.35 -10.03 -16.92
CA SER A 195 -23.89 -10.82 -15.81
C SER A 195 -24.44 -9.92 -14.71
N TYR A 196 -25.43 -10.41 -13.97
CA TYR A 196 -25.96 -9.67 -12.81
C TYR A 196 -24.90 -9.39 -11.75
N ASN A 197 -23.93 -10.29 -11.54
CA ASN A 197 -22.85 -10.04 -10.58
C ASN A 197 -21.99 -8.84 -11.01
N TRP A 198 -21.63 -8.77 -12.29
CA TRP A 198 -20.87 -7.65 -12.84
C TRP A 198 -21.66 -6.34 -12.74
N LEU A 199 -22.94 -6.34 -13.13
CA LEU A 199 -23.82 -5.17 -13.01
C LEU A 199 -23.96 -4.70 -11.55
N ARG A 200 -24.04 -5.60 -10.57
CA ARG A 200 -24.09 -5.24 -9.14
C ARG A 200 -22.78 -4.64 -8.65
N LEU A 201 -21.64 -5.17 -9.08
CA LEU A 201 -20.32 -4.68 -8.65
C LEU A 201 -20.08 -3.24 -9.12
N TYR A 202 -20.46 -2.95 -10.35
CA TYR A 202 -20.20 -1.65 -10.98
C TYR A 202 -21.43 -0.75 -11.12
N ASN A 203 -22.58 -1.16 -10.55
CA ASN A 203 -23.79 -0.36 -10.47
C ASN A 203 -23.44 1.06 -10.02
N LYS A 204 -24.06 2.10 -10.57
CA LYS A 204 -23.92 3.47 -10.07
C LYS A 204 -25.24 3.87 -9.39
N MET A 205 -25.17 4.74 -8.39
CA MET A 205 -26.39 5.33 -7.86
C MET A 205 -26.91 6.34 -8.88
N PRO A 206 -28.23 6.40 -9.15
CA PRO A 206 -28.81 7.56 -9.80
C PRO A 206 -28.43 8.80 -8.97
N LEU A 207 -27.98 9.85 -9.67
CA LEU A 207 -27.49 11.11 -9.10
C LEU A 207 -28.43 11.59 -7.99
N GLU A 208 -27.93 11.69 -6.76
CA GLU A 208 -27.90 13.00 -6.09
C GLU A 208 -26.61 13.26 -5.30
N GLN A 209 -25.76 12.26 -5.06
CA GLN A 209 -24.43 12.49 -4.49
C GLN A 209 -23.37 11.61 -5.15
N PRO A 210 -22.16 12.15 -5.45
CA PRO A 210 -21.04 11.29 -5.75
C PRO A 210 -20.95 10.27 -4.62
N ARG A 211 -20.71 8.99 -4.94
CA ARG A 211 -20.38 8.02 -3.89
C ARG A 211 -19.31 8.68 -3.04
N PRO A 212 -19.49 8.79 -1.70
CA PRO A 212 -18.35 9.12 -0.88
C PRO A 212 -17.26 8.13 -1.31
N PRO A 213 -16.04 8.59 -1.62
CA PRO A 213 -14.96 7.68 -1.94
C PRO A 213 -15.00 6.64 -0.84
N HIS A 214 -15.26 5.37 -1.16
CA HIS A 214 -15.21 4.34 -0.14
C HIS A 214 -13.78 4.42 0.34
N PRO A 215 -13.53 4.91 1.58
CA PRO A 215 -12.16 5.12 1.99
C PRO A 215 -11.57 3.71 1.97
N MET A 216 -10.60 3.48 1.10
CA MET A 216 -9.87 2.21 1.05
C MET A 216 -9.49 1.89 2.48
N ARG A 217 -9.97 0.79 3.05
CA ARG A 217 -9.58 0.53 4.43
C ARG A 217 -8.12 0.15 4.43
N PHE A 218 -7.43 0.66 5.43
CA PHE A 218 -6.17 0.08 5.78
C PHE A 218 -6.38 -1.39 6.15
N ARG A 219 -5.48 -2.26 5.71
CA ARG A 219 -5.51 -3.67 6.10
C ARG A 219 -5.50 -3.80 7.63
N ASP A 220 -6.21 -4.82 8.13
CA ASP A 220 -6.06 -5.23 9.51
C ASP A 220 -4.60 -5.69 9.69
N PHE A 221 -3.93 -5.23 10.75
CA PHE A 221 -2.56 -5.59 11.09
C PHE A 221 -2.40 -5.72 12.60
N ASP A 222 -1.41 -6.50 13.02
CA ASP A 222 -1.07 -6.65 14.43
C ASP A 222 0.37 -6.21 14.67
N SER A 223 0.61 -5.61 15.83
CA SER A 223 1.95 -5.26 16.27
C SER A 223 2.50 -6.39 17.12
N TYR A 224 3.69 -6.88 16.78
CA TYR A 224 4.35 -7.90 17.57
C TYR A 224 4.72 -7.34 18.97
N MET A 225 4.40 -8.10 20.01
CA MET A 225 4.80 -7.81 21.38
C MET A 225 5.68 -8.97 21.88
N PRO A 226 7.00 -8.74 22.06
CA PRO A 226 7.91 -9.74 22.58
C PRO A 226 7.40 -10.33 23.90
N GLY A 227 7.36 -11.65 24.01
CA GLY A 227 6.92 -12.37 25.22
C GLY A 227 5.41 -12.63 25.31
N GLU A 228 4.57 -11.87 24.59
CA GLU A 228 3.11 -12.07 24.56
C GLU A 228 2.64 -12.88 23.35
N THR A 229 3.33 -12.70 22.22
CA THR A 229 2.96 -13.32 20.94
C THR A 229 4.09 -14.20 20.42
N LYS A 230 3.72 -15.28 19.71
CA LYS A 230 4.72 -16.11 19.01
C LYS A 230 5.25 -15.34 17.81
N SER A 231 6.57 -15.31 17.65
CA SER A 231 7.21 -14.64 16.52
C SER A 231 6.73 -15.19 15.17
N PRO A 232 6.37 -14.34 14.19
CA PRO A 232 5.92 -14.79 12.87
C PRO A 232 7.05 -15.54 12.17
N THR A 233 6.90 -16.86 12.03
CA THR A 233 7.97 -17.76 11.57
C THR A 233 7.41 -18.85 10.67
N VAL A 234 8.08 -19.10 9.55
CA VAL A 234 7.85 -20.25 8.66
C VAL A 234 9.14 -21.04 8.45
N SER A 235 9.04 -22.26 7.92
CA SER A 235 10.21 -23.04 7.54
C SER A 235 10.56 -22.84 6.07
N TYR A 236 11.85 -22.87 5.73
CA TYR A 236 12.32 -22.80 4.34
C TYR A 236 11.70 -23.90 3.47
N SER A 237 11.65 -25.14 3.97
CA SER A 237 11.08 -26.28 3.24
C SER A 237 9.60 -26.09 2.92
N GLU A 238 8.81 -25.52 3.82
CA GLU A 238 7.40 -25.20 3.59
C GLU A 238 7.23 -24.18 2.45
N VAL A 239 8.01 -23.09 2.47
CA VAL A 239 7.94 -22.03 1.45
C VAL A 239 8.38 -22.52 0.07
N MET A 240 9.42 -23.36 0.03
CA MET A 240 9.96 -23.87 -1.23
C MET A 240 9.10 -24.99 -1.83
N SER A 241 8.37 -25.75 -1.00
CA SER A 241 7.59 -26.91 -1.47
C SER A 241 6.21 -26.57 -2.04
N SER A 242 5.61 -25.42 -1.69
CA SER A 242 4.24 -25.13 -2.10
C SER A 242 3.89 -23.65 -2.17
N ASP A 243 2.85 -23.34 -2.95
CA ASP A 243 2.25 -22.00 -2.99
C ASP A 243 1.43 -21.70 -1.72
N HIS A 244 0.99 -22.72 -0.99
CA HIS A 244 0.38 -22.55 0.33
C HIS A 244 1.40 -22.05 1.36
N GLY A 245 2.63 -22.61 1.35
CA GLY A 245 3.72 -22.15 2.20
C GLY A 245 4.13 -20.71 1.89
N VAL A 246 4.17 -20.34 0.59
CA VAL A 246 4.37 -18.94 0.18
C VAL A 246 3.24 -18.04 0.71
N LEU A 247 1.97 -18.45 0.56
CA LEU A 247 0.85 -17.66 1.07
C LEU A 247 0.95 -17.46 2.59
N ASN A 248 1.25 -18.50 3.36
CA ASN A 248 1.43 -18.42 4.80
C ASN A 248 2.55 -17.44 5.18
N TRP A 249 3.68 -17.51 4.48
CA TRP A 249 4.78 -16.57 4.63
C TRP A 249 4.38 -15.12 4.34
N LEU A 250 3.68 -14.89 3.22
CA LEU A 250 3.23 -13.55 2.84
C LEU A 250 2.14 -13.01 3.77
N GLU A 251 1.24 -13.85 4.29
CA GLU A 251 0.25 -13.46 5.32
C GLU A 251 0.95 -12.99 6.60
N HIS A 252 2.03 -13.66 7.04
CA HIS A 252 2.80 -13.19 8.18
C HIS A 252 3.41 -11.80 7.95
N ILE A 253 4.04 -11.56 6.79
CA ILE A 253 4.55 -10.24 6.41
C ILE A 253 3.38 -9.23 6.35
N TYR A 254 2.24 -9.65 5.80
CA TYR A 254 1.10 -8.77 5.60
C TYR A 254 0.45 -8.34 6.94
N THR A 255 0.36 -9.24 7.91
CA THR A 255 -0.24 -8.98 9.23
C THR A 255 0.75 -8.33 10.19
N TRP A 256 1.96 -8.88 10.33
CA TRP A 256 2.93 -8.50 11.37
C TRP A 256 3.97 -7.50 10.89
N GLY A 257 4.10 -7.31 9.58
CA GLY A 257 5.13 -6.46 8.98
C GLY A 257 6.47 -7.17 8.80
N PHE A 258 6.68 -8.36 9.35
CA PHE A 258 7.90 -9.14 9.17
C PHE A 258 7.66 -10.64 9.35
N CYS A 259 8.62 -11.47 8.94
CA CYS A 259 8.61 -12.90 9.18
C CYS A 259 10.04 -13.48 9.15
N PHE A 260 10.30 -14.44 10.03
CA PHE A 260 11.49 -15.27 9.98
C PHE A 260 11.28 -16.53 9.13
N VAL A 261 12.29 -16.90 8.35
CA VAL A 261 12.35 -18.15 7.59
C VAL A 261 13.49 -19.00 8.12
N ARG A 262 13.16 -20.01 8.91
CA ARG A 262 14.14 -20.90 9.56
C ARG A 262 14.53 -22.07 8.66
N GLY A 263 15.76 -22.54 8.82
CA GLY A 263 16.30 -23.67 8.05
C GLY A 263 16.61 -23.31 6.60
N THR A 264 16.84 -22.02 6.33
CA THR A 264 17.34 -21.57 5.03
C THR A 264 18.78 -22.08 4.89
N PRO A 265 19.16 -22.81 3.82
CA PRO A 265 20.53 -23.22 3.62
C PRO A 265 21.49 -22.02 3.66
N VAL A 266 22.62 -22.16 4.34
CA VAL A 266 23.58 -21.07 4.61
C VAL A 266 24.42 -20.75 3.36
N ASN A 267 23.75 -20.32 2.28
CA ASN A 267 24.37 -19.83 1.06
C ASN A 267 23.51 -18.76 0.36
N PRO A 268 24.14 -17.90 -0.46
CA PRO A 268 23.45 -16.89 -1.28
C PRO A 268 22.34 -17.46 -2.16
N GLU A 269 22.58 -18.57 -2.85
CA GLU A 269 21.72 -19.12 -3.90
C GLU A 269 20.35 -19.54 -3.34
N ALA A 270 20.33 -20.16 -2.15
CA ALA A 270 19.11 -20.55 -1.47
C ALA A 270 18.26 -19.34 -1.06
N THR A 271 18.92 -18.25 -0.68
CA THR A 271 18.28 -16.98 -0.28
C THR A 271 17.70 -16.26 -1.48
N GLU A 272 18.44 -16.25 -2.59
CA GLU A 272 17.97 -15.72 -3.86
C GLU A 272 16.75 -16.51 -4.37
N ALA A 273 16.80 -17.84 -4.30
CA ALA A 273 15.69 -18.72 -4.65
C ALA A 273 14.46 -18.48 -3.76
N LEU A 274 14.66 -18.23 -2.47
CA LEU A 274 13.60 -17.88 -1.52
C LEU A 274 12.89 -16.58 -1.91
N LEU A 275 13.65 -15.51 -2.19
CA LEU A 275 13.09 -14.24 -2.68
C LEU A 275 12.30 -14.40 -3.98
N LYS A 276 12.82 -15.22 -4.91
CA LYS A 276 12.19 -15.53 -6.19
C LYS A 276 10.86 -16.31 -6.07
N ARG A 277 10.53 -16.89 -4.91
CA ARG A 277 9.18 -17.43 -4.64
C ARG A 277 8.11 -16.34 -4.54
N ILE A 278 8.51 -15.11 -4.17
CA ILE A 278 7.64 -13.94 -4.14
C ILE A 278 7.55 -13.33 -5.54
N ALA A 279 8.67 -12.80 -6.02
CA ALA A 279 8.79 -12.07 -7.29
C ALA A 279 10.26 -11.94 -7.70
N TYR A 280 10.53 -11.26 -8.82
CA TYR A 280 11.90 -10.92 -9.20
C TYR A 280 12.52 -9.94 -8.17
N ILE A 281 13.85 -9.99 -8.05
CA ILE A 281 14.60 -9.13 -7.15
C ILE A 281 14.81 -7.77 -7.82
N ARG A 282 14.46 -6.69 -7.11
CA ARG A 282 14.62 -5.32 -7.61
C ARG A 282 16.10 -5.00 -7.75
N HIS A 283 16.53 -4.73 -8.98
CA HIS A 283 17.88 -4.21 -9.23
C HIS A 283 17.95 -2.73 -8.84
N THR A 284 19.02 -2.36 -8.14
CA THR A 284 19.31 -1.00 -7.67
C THR A 284 20.72 -0.59 -8.07
N HIS A 285 21.14 0.62 -7.72
CA HIS A 285 22.52 1.07 -7.91
C HIS A 285 23.52 0.31 -7.00
N TYR A 286 23.04 -0.42 -6.00
CA TYR A 286 23.83 -1.37 -5.20
C TYR A 286 23.88 -2.79 -5.81
N GLY A 287 23.28 -2.98 -7.00
CA GLY A 287 23.09 -4.28 -7.63
C GLY A 287 21.70 -4.87 -7.38
N GLY A 288 21.54 -6.16 -7.72
CA GLY A 288 20.30 -6.92 -7.53
C GLY A 288 20.29 -7.66 -6.20
N PHE A 289 20.64 -8.94 -6.23
CA PHE A 289 20.91 -9.71 -5.01
C PHE A 289 22.29 -9.33 -4.49
N TRP A 290 22.40 -9.02 -3.20
CA TRP A 290 23.65 -8.64 -2.56
C TRP A 290 24.15 -9.76 -1.64
N ASP A 291 25.46 -9.84 -1.53
CA ASP A 291 26.21 -10.71 -0.62
C ASP A 291 27.44 -9.92 -0.20
N PHE A 292 27.46 -9.50 1.05
CA PHE A 292 28.43 -8.49 1.51
C PHE A 292 28.92 -8.75 2.92
N THR A 293 30.04 -8.09 3.22
CA THR A 293 30.59 -7.90 4.56
C THR A 293 30.74 -6.40 4.81
N ALA A 294 31.02 -5.98 6.04
CA ALA A 294 31.32 -4.56 6.34
C ALA A 294 32.73 -4.17 5.85
N ASP A 295 32.88 -4.04 4.54
CA ASP A 295 34.13 -3.68 3.85
C ASP A 295 34.04 -2.34 3.10
N LEU A 296 32.94 -1.59 3.27
CA LEU A 296 32.67 -0.35 2.55
C LEU A 296 32.72 -0.48 1.02
N THR A 297 32.40 -1.66 0.45
CA THR A 297 32.29 -1.84 -1.01
C THR A 297 31.35 -0.83 -1.66
N PHE A 298 30.33 -0.39 -0.93
CA PHE A 298 29.53 0.77 -1.27
C PHE A 298 29.66 1.84 -0.18
N LYS A 299 29.69 3.11 -0.59
CA LYS A 299 29.76 4.26 0.33
C LYS A 299 28.40 4.54 0.97
N ASP A 300 27.95 3.58 1.77
CA ASP A 300 26.68 3.57 2.50
C ASP A 300 26.95 3.07 3.93
N THR A 301 26.30 3.69 4.93
CA THR A 301 26.48 3.36 6.35
C THR A 301 26.12 1.90 6.65
N ALA A 302 25.31 1.24 5.82
CA ALA A 302 25.04 -0.19 5.90
C ALA A 302 26.31 -1.06 5.80
N TYR A 303 27.40 -0.57 5.21
CA TYR A 303 28.67 -1.29 5.02
C TYR A 303 29.74 -0.96 6.07
N THR A 304 29.39 -0.25 7.16
CA THR A 304 30.25 -0.06 8.33
C THR A 304 29.96 -1.09 9.42
N ASN A 305 30.74 -1.11 10.50
CA ASN A 305 30.47 -1.90 11.71
C ASN A 305 29.78 -1.10 12.83
N GLU A 306 29.36 0.12 12.51
CA GLU A 306 28.75 1.05 13.46
C GLU A 306 27.29 0.69 13.77
N PHE A 307 26.79 1.24 14.87
CA PHE A 307 25.38 1.19 15.23
C PHE A 307 24.54 1.89 14.16
N LEU A 308 23.43 1.26 13.78
CA LEU A 308 22.42 1.87 12.93
C LEU A 308 21.09 1.91 13.68
N GLY A 309 20.59 3.12 13.93
CA GLY A 309 19.28 3.31 14.54
C GLY A 309 18.14 2.86 13.62
N ALA A 310 16.93 2.82 14.16
CA ALA A 310 15.74 2.46 13.40
C ALA A 310 15.52 3.39 12.18
N HIS A 311 15.48 2.80 10.98
CA HIS A 311 15.25 3.51 9.70
C HIS A 311 14.49 2.65 8.68
N THR A 312 13.97 3.27 7.62
CA THR A 312 13.48 2.61 6.41
C THR A 312 14.44 2.85 5.25
N ASP A 313 14.66 1.82 4.44
CA ASP A 313 15.59 1.87 3.32
C ASP A 313 15.01 2.60 2.11
N ASN A 314 15.91 3.17 1.31
CA ASN A 314 15.64 3.78 0.02
C ASN A 314 14.63 4.95 0.05
N THR A 315 14.68 5.80 1.08
CA THR A 315 13.77 6.96 1.15
C THR A 315 13.99 7.97 0.01
N TYR A 316 15.19 7.93 -0.60
CA TYR A 316 15.59 8.66 -1.80
C TYR A 316 15.01 8.15 -3.12
N PHE A 317 14.34 6.99 -3.17
CA PHE A 317 13.59 6.59 -4.36
C PHE A 317 12.19 7.23 -4.37
N THR A 318 11.71 7.61 -5.56
CA THR A 318 10.29 7.96 -5.76
C THR A 318 9.38 6.81 -5.31
N ASP A 319 9.76 5.59 -5.67
CA ASP A 319 9.15 4.33 -5.25
C ASP A 319 10.17 3.47 -4.47
N PRO A 320 10.20 3.56 -3.12
CA PRO A 320 11.07 2.74 -2.26
C PRO A 320 10.70 1.26 -2.34
N ALA A 321 11.69 0.37 -2.21
CA ALA A 321 11.42 -1.06 -2.13
C ALA A 321 10.45 -1.39 -0.98
N ARG A 322 9.53 -2.34 -1.23
CA ARG A 322 8.49 -2.71 -0.26
C ARG A 322 8.96 -3.77 0.70
N LEU A 323 9.64 -4.81 0.20
CA LEU A 323 10.21 -5.84 1.06
C LEU A 323 11.73 -5.81 1.00
N GLN A 324 12.35 -6.12 2.13
CA GLN A 324 13.77 -6.34 2.26
C GLN A 324 13.99 -7.60 3.08
N LEU A 325 14.92 -8.43 2.63
CA LEU A 325 15.30 -9.67 3.32
C LEU A 325 16.77 -9.63 3.70
N PHE A 326 17.08 -9.97 4.95
CA PHE A 326 18.42 -10.22 5.47
C PHE A 326 18.60 -11.69 5.83
N HIS A 327 19.70 -12.31 5.38
CA HIS A 327 20.10 -13.64 5.81
C HIS A 327 21.55 -13.62 6.28
N LEU A 328 21.77 -13.98 7.54
CA LEU A 328 23.11 -14.15 8.10
C LEU A 328 23.73 -15.45 7.58
N LEU A 329 24.89 -15.34 6.93
CA LEU A 329 25.66 -16.49 6.46
C LEU A 329 26.74 -16.90 7.48
N SER A 330 27.41 -15.92 8.08
CA SER A 330 28.41 -16.17 9.12
C SER A 330 28.67 -14.93 9.95
N HIS A 331 28.95 -15.11 11.24
CA HIS A 331 29.53 -14.10 12.12
C HIS A 331 30.65 -14.76 12.91
N THR A 332 31.91 -14.46 12.58
CA THR A 332 33.08 -15.07 13.23
C THR A 332 33.95 -14.01 13.89
N ASP A 333 34.70 -14.42 14.92
CA ASP A 333 35.73 -13.60 15.58
C ASP A 333 35.21 -12.27 16.13
N GLY A 334 33.97 -12.24 16.61
CA GLY A 334 33.37 -11.05 17.20
C GLY A 334 31.96 -11.25 17.73
N GLU A 335 31.38 -10.16 18.23
CA GLU A 335 30.08 -10.14 18.93
C GLU A 335 29.21 -8.96 18.43
N GLY A 336 27.96 -8.90 18.89
CA GLY A 336 27.00 -7.86 18.53
C GLY A 336 26.28 -8.13 17.20
N GLY A 337 25.86 -7.06 16.52
CA GLY A 337 25.20 -7.16 15.21
C GLY A 337 23.78 -7.73 15.29
N ALA A 338 23.15 -7.59 16.45
CA ALA A 338 21.74 -7.90 16.66
C ALA A 338 20.89 -6.99 15.77
N ASN A 339 19.89 -7.57 15.14
CA ASN A 339 18.97 -6.83 14.29
C ASN A 339 17.93 -6.13 15.16
N LEU A 340 17.62 -4.89 14.81
CA LEU A 340 16.52 -4.10 15.38
C LEU A 340 15.34 -4.09 14.40
N LEU A 341 14.14 -4.25 14.92
CA LEU A 341 12.89 -3.89 14.24
C LEU A 341 12.05 -2.96 15.12
N VAL A 342 11.36 -2.01 14.50
CA VAL A 342 10.35 -1.16 15.15
C VAL A 342 9.14 -1.06 14.24
N ASP A 343 7.94 -1.29 14.78
CA ASP A 343 6.69 -1.12 14.02
C ASP A 343 6.37 0.38 13.88
N GLY A 344 6.73 0.95 12.72
CA GLY A 344 6.55 2.38 12.44
C GLY A 344 5.10 2.83 12.45
N PHE A 345 4.14 1.94 12.18
CA PHE A 345 2.72 2.28 12.26
C PHE A 345 2.25 2.37 13.72
N LYS A 346 2.72 1.48 14.59
CA LYS A 346 2.49 1.58 16.04
C LYS A 346 3.11 2.86 16.59
N ALA A 347 4.36 3.15 16.23
CA ALA A 347 5.04 4.37 16.65
C ALA A 347 4.32 5.65 16.19
N ALA A 348 3.89 5.72 14.92
CA ALA A 348 3.11 6.84 14.40
C ALA A 348 1.75 6.99 15.11
N SER A 349 1.08 5.87 15.43
CA SER A 349 -0.14 5.90 16.23
C SER A 349 0.10 6.42 17.65
N THR A 350 1.21 6.05 18.28
CA THR A 350 1.60 6.57 19.60
C THR A 350 1.85 8.07 19.54
N LEU A 351 2.63 8.53 18.55
CA LEU A 351 2.89 9.97 18.36
C LEU A 351 1.58 10.74 18.21
N ARG A 352 0.64 10.23 17.42
CA ARG A 352 -0.66 10.89 17.23
C ARG A 352 -1.48 10.97 18.53
N LYS A 353 -1.43 9.94 19.37
CA LYS A 353 -2.13 9.92 20.67
C LYS A 353 -1.51 10.91 21.65
N GLU A 354 -0.18 10.98 21.67
CA GLU A 354 0.57 11.84 22.60
C GLU A 354 0.58 13.30 22.13
N ASN A 355 0.72 13.54 20.83
CA ASN A 355 0.70 14.84 20.21
C ASN A 355 0.26 14.79 18.73
N TRP A 356 -1.03 15.03 18.50
CA TRP A 356 -1.62 15.00 17.15
C TRP A 356 -1.04 16.07 16.21
N LYS A 357 -0.57 17.21 16.73
CA LYS A 357 0.07 18.27 15.93
C LYS A 357 1.41 17.79 15.38
N HIS A 358 2.22 17.10 16.18
CA HIS A 358 3.49 16.51 15.72
C HIS A 358 3.24 15.47 14.62
N ALA A 359 2.25 14.59 14.81
CA ALA A 359 1.87 13.63 13.78
C ALA A 359 1.39 14.31 12.48
N GLN A 360 0.60 15.39 12.59
CA GLN A 360 0.16 16.17 11.45
C GLN A 360 1.33 16.87 10.73
N THR A 361 2.32 17.39 11.47
CA THR A 361 3.54 17.97 10.89
C THR A 361 4.31 16.93 10.08
N LEU A 362 4.55 15.74 10.62
CA LEU A 362 5.27 14.66 9.91
C LEU A 362 4.48 14.08 8.73
N GLN A 363 3.17 14.28 8.69
CA GLN A 363 2.29 13.92 7.59
C GLN A 363 2.27 14.98 6.47
N GLY A 364 2.31 16.26 6.83
CA GLY A 364 2.14 17.37 5.90
C GLY A 364 3.44 17.92 5.32
N VAL A 365 4.52 17.94 6.11
CA VAL A 365 5.78 18.56 5.73
C VAL A 365 6.67 17.58 5.00
N THR A 366 6.96 17.88 3.73
CA THR A 366 7.79 17.04 2.87
C THR A 366 9.28 17.31 3.05
N GLN A 367 10.08 16.25 2.96
CA GLN A 367 11.54 16.27 3.11
C GLN A 367 12.24 15.89 1.79
N PRO A 368 13.35 16.55 1.44
CA PRO A 368 14.26 16.07 0.42
C PRO A 368 15.06 14.88 0.94
N TYR A 369 15.33 13.91 0.05
CA TYR A 369 16.15 12.74 0.34
C TYR A 369 17.14 12.50 -0.80
N HIS A 370 18.29 11.89 -0.53
CA HIS A 370 19.28 11.58 -1.55
C HIS A 370 20.07 10.29 -1.27
N SER A 371 20.57 9.67 -2.34
CA SER A 371 21.75 8.79 -2.30
C SER A 371 22.77 9.35 -3.28
N SER A 372 23.90 9.83 -2.76
CA SER A 372 24.92 10.51 -3.57
C SER A 372 26.35 10.25 -3.09
N GLY A 373 26.58 9.16 -2.36
CA GLY A 373 27.92 8.81 -1.84
C GLY A 373 28.87 8.25 -2.91
N ASN A 374 28.33 7.54 -3.90
CA ASN A 374 29.11 6.93 -4.98
C ASN A 374 29.31 7.91 -6.14
N GLU A 375 30.49 7.95 -6.76
CA GLU A 375 30.87 8.97 -7.77
C GLU A 375 29.90 9.09 -8.96
N ASN A 376 29.34 7.96 -9.38
CA ASN A 376 28.42 7.88 -10.53
C ASN A 376 26.94 7.79 -10.12
N VAL A 377 26.61 8.08 -8.85
CA VAL A 377 25.25 7.98 -8.33
C VAL A 377 24.87 9.29 -7.67
N CYS A 378 23.75 9.87 -8.10
CA CYS A 378 23.06 10.95 -7.40
C CYS A 378 21.56 10.76 -7.63
N ILE A 379 20.91 10.06 -6.70
CA ILE A 379 19.50 9.73 -6.78
C ILE A 379 18.75 10.65 -5.84
N GLN A 380 17.68 11.24 -6.36
CA GLN A 380 16.70 12.00 -5.61
C GLN A 380 15.29 11.57 -6.07
N PRO A 381 14.30 11.63 -5.18
CA PRO A 381 12.92 11.32 -5.55
C PRO A 381 12.36 12.40 -6.50
N ALA A 382 11.33 12.04 -7.28
CA ALA A 382 10.66 12.95 -8.22
C ALA A 382 10.00 14.16 -7.53
N GLU A 383 9.75 14.07 -6.24
CA GLU A 383 9.26 15.12 -5.36
C GLU A 383 9.77 14.90 -3.93
N HIS A 384 9.69 15.93 -3.08
CA HIS A 384 9.92 15.75 -1.64
C HIS A 384 8.76 14.96 -1.03
N PHE A 385 9.04 14.05 -0.11
CA PHE A 385 8.02 13.20 0.50
C PHE A 385 7.92 13.44 2.02
N PRO A 386 6.72 13.34 2.62
CA PRO A 386 6.58 13.42 4.08
C PRO A 386 7.06 12.14 4.75
N VAL A 387 7.33 12.22 6.05
CA VAL A 387 7.69 11.04 6.86
C VAL A 387 6.50 10.07 6.93
N PHE A 388 5.29 10.59 7.09
CA PHE A 388 4.05 9.80 7.12
C PHE A 388 3.27 9.98 5.83
N LYS A 389 3.39 9.00 4.92
CA LYS A 389 2.63 9.00 3.68
C LYS A 389 1.23 8.43 3.94
N VAL A 390 0.24 9.29 3.78
CA VAL A 390 -1.17 8.95 4.00
C VAL A 390 -1.96 8.89 2.70
N HIS A 391 -3.08 8.17 2.70
CA HIS A 391 -3.97 8.12 1.55
C HIS A 391 -4.55 9.51 1.22
N PRO A 392 -4.53 9.97 -0.03
CA PRO A 392 -5.00 11.32 -0.38
C PRO A 392 -6.46 11.59 -0.01
N GLN A 393 -7.33 10.58 -0.15
CA GLN A 393 -8.76 10.67 0.16
C GLN A 393 -9.07 10.37 1.63
N ASN A 394 -8.13 9.78 2.37
CA ASN A 394 -8.29 9.55 3.81
C ASN A 394 -6.97 9.77 4.53
N LYS A 395 -6.81 10.99 5.03
CA LYS A 395 -5.60 11.44 5.73
C LYS A 395 -5.31 10.69 7.03
N ASP A 396 -6.26 9.90 7.54
CA ASP A 396 -6.00 9.02 8.68
C ASP A 396 -5.22 7.76 8.27
N PHE A 397 -5.23 7.37 7.00
CA PHE A 397 -4.68 6.11 6.56
C PHE A 397 -3.21 6.23 6.16
N LEU A 398 -2.33 6.08 7.15
CA LEU A 398 -0.89 5.88 6.96
C LEU A 398 -0.63 4.56 6.23
N TYR A 399 0.11 4.61 5.12
CA TYR A 399 0.47 3.41 4.36
C TYR A 399 1.97 3.24 4.11
N GLN A 400 2.77 4.26 4.42
CA GLN A 400 4.22 4.22 4.32
C GLN A 400 4.86 5.17 5.33
N VAL A 401 5.88 4.70 6.04
CA VAL A 401 6.80 5.51 6.84
C VAL A 401 8.12 5.69 6.07
N ARG A 402 8.53 6.94 5.86
CA ARG A 402 9.83 7.31 5.26
C ARG A 402 10.68 7.96 6.33
N TRP A 403 11.48 7.15 7.02
CA TRP A 403 12.29 7.61 8.13
C TRP A 403 13.71 7.09 7.95
N ASN A 404 14.59 7.94 7.44
CA ASN A 404 16.01 7.63 7.38
C ASN A 404 16.78 8.94 7.54
N ASN A 405 17.48 9.07 8.67
CA ASN A 405 18.24 10.28 8.95
C ASN A 405 19.46 10.42 8.02
N TYR A 406 20.01 9.30 7.55
CA TYR A 406 21.20 9.26 6.69
C TYR A 406 20.88 9.68 5.25
N ASP A 407 19.65 9.42 4.79
CA ASP A 407 19.19 9.79 3.45
C ASP A 407 18.68 11.24 3.36
N ARG A 408 18.35 11.88 4.50
CA ARG A 408 17.65 13.18 4.52
C ARG A 408 18.57 14.33 4.14
N SER A 409 18.15 15.14 3.17
CA SER A 409 18.94 16.27 2.65
C SER A 409 18.56 17.61 3.31
N VAL A 410 19.29 18.66 2.94
CA VAL A 410 19.03 20.03 3.36
C VAL A 410 17.75 20.55 2.72
N LYS A 411 16.82 21.04 3.53
CA LYS A 411 15.59 21.71 3.08
C LYS A 411 15.75 23.22 3.20
N TRP A 412 15.48 23.95 2.10
CA TRP A 412 15.76 25.39 1.99
C TRP A 412 14.50 26.27 2.05
N ASP A 413 13.33 25.71 1.79
CA ASP A 413 12.06 26.41 1.58
C ASP A 413 11.22 26.55 2.87
N TRP A 414 11.88 26.61 4.03
CA TRP A 414 11.26 26.73 5.35
C TRP A 414 11.46 28.12 5.97
N THR A 415 10.48 28.60 6.75
CA THR A 415 10.74 29.63 7.76
C THR A 415 11.46 29.03 8.97
N VAL A 416 11.92 29.87 9.92
CA VAL A 416 12.52 29.37 11.16
C VAL A 416 11.48 28.62 12.00
N GLU A 417 10.24 29.11 12.02
CA GLU A 417 9.14 28.46 12.73
C GLU A 417 8.79 27.09 12.13
N ASP A 418 8.80 26.97 10.79
CA ASP A 418 8.60 25.69 10.11
C ASP A 418 9.71 24.68 10.44
N GLN A 419 10.96 25.15 10.56
CA GLN A 419 12.11 24.32 10.95
C GLN A 419 11.90 23.75 12.35
N GLU A 420 11.69 24.62 13.35
CA GLU A 420 11.53 24.19 14.74
C GLU A 420 10.32 23.27 14.91
N ALA A 421 9.18 23.60 14.31
CA ALA A 421 7.98 22.77 14.38
C ALA A 421 8.20 21.36 13.79
N TRP A 422 8.99 21.25 12.71
CA TRP A 422 9.34 19.95 12.14
C TRP A 422 10.33 19.19 13.02
N TYR A 423 11.35 19.86 13.56
CA TYR A 423 12.36 19.22 14.42
C TYR A 423 11.77 18.77 15.76
N ASP A 424 10.83 19.51 16.35
CA ASP A 424 10.08 19.08 17.54
C ASP A 424 9.26 17.80 17.26
N ALA A 425 8.58 17.77 16.10
CA ALA A 425 7.80 16.62 15.68
C ALA A 425 8.68 15.40 15.39
N ALA A 426 9.80 15.60 14.69
CA ALA A 426 10.76 14.56 14.35
C ALA A 426 11.48 14.03 15.60
N SER A 427 11.84 14.90 16.55
CA SER A 427 12.45 14.54 17.84
C SER A 427 11.51 13.65 18.66
N HIS A 428 10.23 14.03 18.75
CA HIS A 428 9.22 13.23 19.46
C HIS A 428 9.02 11.85 18.80
N PHE A 429 8.95 11.78 17.45
CA PHE A 429 8.88 10.50 16.77
C PHE A 429 10.13 9.63 17.00
N ASN A 430 11.31 10.25 16.93
CA ASN A 430 12.59 9.59 17.16
C ASN A 430 12.69 9.03 18.59
N GLU A 431 12.21 9.77 19.59
CA GLU A 431 12.14 9.29 20.96
C GLU A 431 11.22 8.06 21.06
N ILE A 432 10.02 8.11 20.47
CA ILE A 432 9.06 7.01 20.51
C ILE A 432 9.68 5.72 19.93
N ILE A 433 10.33 5.79 18.77
CA ILE A 433 10.90 4.59 18.12
C ILE A 433 12.09 4.00 18.88
N GLN A 434 12.71 4.77 19.80
CA GLN A 434 13.81 4.33 20.66
C GLN A 434 13.33 3.81 22.03
N ARG A 435 12.01 3.84 22.30
CA ARG A 435 11.49 3.33 23.57
C ARG A 435 11.70 1.81 23.67
N PRO A 436 12.10 1.26 24.83
CA PRO A 436 12.33 -0.17 25.00
C PRO A 436 11.12 -1.07 24.67
N ASN A 437 9.89 -0.55 24.79
CA ASN A 437 8.66 -1.27 24.45
C ASN A 437 8.23 -1.16 22.97
N MET A 438 8.99 -0.40 22.16
CA MET A 438 8.84 -0.28 20.71
C MET A 438 9.90 -1.10 19.95
N GLU A 439 11.07 -1.28 20.55
CA GLU A 439 12.18 -2.01 19.94
C GLU A 439 12.02 -3.53 20.06
N ILE A 440 12.25 -4.21 18.94
CA ILE A 440 12.30 -5.67 18.86
C ILE A 440 13.72 -6.04 18.44
N TRP A 441 14.53 -6.44 19.43
CA TRP A 441 15.90 -6.88 19.22
C TRP A 441 15.95 -8.39 18.97
N THR A 442 16.65 -8.82 17.93
CA THR A 442 16.83 -10.24 17.62
C THR A 442 18.24 -10.51 17.10
N GLN A 443 18.94 -11.44 17.74
CA GLN A 443 20.18 -11.98 17.19
C GLN A 443 19.83 -12.99 16.10
N LEU A 444 20.28 -12.74 14.86
CA LEU A 444 20.16 -13.73 13.79
C LEU A 444 21.22 -14.83 13.97
N GLU A 445 20.83 -16.05 13.65
CA GLU A 445 21.71 -17.21 13.56
C GLU A 445 21.86 -17.62 12.09
N PRO A 446 23.03 -18.14 11.68
CA PRO A 446 23.19 -18.72 10.36
C PRO A 446 22.07 -19.72 10.02
N GLY A 447 21.46 -19.53 8.86
CA GLY A 447 20.31 -20.33 8.40
C GLY A 447 18.93 -19.77 8.78
N THR A 448 18.89 -18.56 9.35
CA THR A 448 17.65 -17.78 9.56
C THR A 448 17.65 -16.54 8.68
N ALA A 449 16.68 -16.47 7.76
CA ALA A 449 16.40 -15.26 7.02
C ALA A 449 15.30 -14.45 7.71
N LEU A 450 15.44 -13.12 7.72
CA LEU A 450 14.45 -12.16 8.20
C LEU A 450 13.98 -11.32 7.01
N ILE A 451 12.69 -11.37 6.70
CA ILE A 451 12.09 -10.47 5.72
C ILE A 451 11.11 -9.52 6.42
N PHE A 452 11.06 -8.27 5.96
CA PHE A 452 10.15 -7.27 6.51
C PHE A 452 9.63 -6.32 5.45
N ASP A 453 8.49 -5.72 5.78
CA ASP A 453 7.80 -4.68 5.04
C ASP A 453 8.47 -3.34 5.33
N ASN A 454 9.40 -2.92 4.48
CA ASN A 454 10.19 -1.70 4.60
C ASN A 454 9.35 -0.41 4.53
N TRP A 455 8.07 -0.47 4.14
CA TRP A 455 7.18 0.70 4.24
C TRP A 455 6.56 0.83 5.63
N ARG A 456 6.65 -0.20 6.48
CA ARG A 456 6.08 -0.23 7.84
C ARG A 456 7.15 -0.38 8.91
N MET A 457 7.97 -1.41 8.78
CA MET A 457 8.96 -1.79 9.77
C MET A 457 10.21 -0.95 9.55
N LEU A 458 10.54 -0.14 10.54
CA LEU A 458 11.87 0.41 10.65
C LEU A 458 12.79 -0.72 11.11
N HIS A 459 14.04 -0.67 10.70
CA HIS A 459 15.05 -1.65 11.06
C HIS A 459 16.37 -0.98 11.37
N GLY A 460 17.27 -1.72 12.00
CA GLY A 460 18.59 -1.25 12.37
C GLY A 460 19.47 -2.39 12.82
N ARG A 461 20.62 -2.06 13.41
CA ARG A 461 21.50 -3.06 14.02
C ARG A 461 22.30 -2.46 15.17
N SER A 462 22.64 -3.31 16.14
CA SER A 462 23.69 -2.96 17.10
C SER A 462 25.06 -2.94 16.42
N ALA A 463 25.99 -2.19 16.99
CA ALA A 463 27.39 -2.24 16.58
C ALA A 463 27.93 -3.67 16.72
N PHE A 464 28.96 -4.01 15.94
CA PHE A 464 29.56 -5.34 15.98
C PHE A 464 31.05 -5.36 15.73
N THR A 465 31.68 -6.46 16.12
CA THR A 465 33.08 -6.78 15.84
C THR A 465 33.17 -8.08 15.04
N GLY A 466 34.36 -8.38 14.53
CA GLY A 466 34.61 -9.59 13.75
C GLY A 466 34.11 -9.51 12.31
N LYS A 467 34.03 -10.67 11.66
CA LYS A 467 33.61 -10.80 10.25
C LYS A 467 32.16 -11.25 10.18
N ARG A 468 31.30 -10.39 9.61
CA ARG A 468 29.86 -10.63 9.47
C ARG A 468 29.46 -10.61 8.00
N ARG A 469 29.09 -11.76 7.45
CA ARG A 469 28.66 -11.92 6.05
C ARG A 469 27.15 -12.08 5.97
N MET A 470 26.50 -11.25 5.18
CA MET A 470 25.04 -11.19 4.99
C MET A 470 24.68 -11.25 3.51
N CYS A 471 23.54 -11.86 3.19
CA CYS A 471 22.99 -11.85 1.83
C CYS A 471 21.47 -11.66 1.79
N GLY A 472 20.93 -11.29 0.63
CA GLY A 472 19.52 -10.91 0.46
C GLY A 472 19.27 -9.88 -0.65
N GLY A 473 18.11 -9.23 -0.59
CA GLY A 473 17.67 -8.33 -1.66
C GLY A 473 16.34 -7.66 -1.38
N TYR A 474 15.86 -6.93 -2.39
CA TYR A 474 14.66 -6.11 -2.33
C TYR A 474 13.56 -6.62 -3.28
N ILE A 475 12.29 -6.45 -2.90
CA ILE A 475 11.12 -6.73 -3.75
C ILE A 475 10.24 -5.47 -3.86
N ASN A 476 9.69 -5.25 -5.05
CA ASN A 476 8.78 -4.15 -5.37
C ASN A 476 7.40 -4.32 -4.71
N SER A 477 6.71 -3.20 -4.48
CA SER A 477 5.39 -3.19 -3.86
C SER A 477 4.34 -3.90 -4.71
N ASP A 478 4.25 -3.54 -5.98
CA ASP A 478 3.20 -4.05 -6.87
C ASP A 478 3.32 -5.57 -7.11
N ASP A 479 4.55 -6.07 -7.26
CA ASP A 479 4.81 -7.49 -7.48
C ASP A 479 4.51 -8.33 -6.23
N PHE A 480 4.92 -7.85 -5.05
CA PHE A 480 4.54 -8.47 -3.78
C PHE A 480 3.02 -8.53 -3.62
N LEU A 481 2.32 -7.41 -3.79
CA LEU A 481 0.87 -7.34 -3.64
C LEU A 481 0.15 -8.18 -4.70
N SER A 482 0.66 -8.23 -5.93
CA SER A 482 0.15 -9.08 -7.00
C SER A 482 0.25 -10.56 -6.63
N ARG A 483 1.44 -11.02 -6.20
CA ARG A 483 1.65 -12.42 -5.78
C ARG A 483 0.76 -12.78 -4.60
N TYR A 484 0.71 -11.93 -3.57
CA TYR A 484 -0.13 -12.13 -2.39
C TYR A 484 -1.61 -12.25 -2.77
N ARG A 485 -2.13 -11.30 -3.56
CA ARG A 485 -3.54 -11.31 -4.00
C ARG A 485 -3.88 -12.54 -4.85
N LEU A 486 -2.98 -12.97 -5.72
CA LEU A 486 -3.16 -14.16 -6.54
C LEU A 486 -3.27 -15.43 -5.69
N LEU A 487 -2.38 -15.58 -4.71
CA LEU A 487 -2.37 -16.72 -3.80
C LEU A 487 -3.59 -16.72 -2.87
N ARG A 488 -3.95 -15.54 -2.32
CA ARG A 488 -5.03 -15.42 -1.32
C ARG A 488 -6.43 -15.54 -1.92
N PHE A 489 -6.67 -14.89 -3.06
CA PHE A 489 -8.02 -14.74 -3.62
C PHE A 489 -8.26 -15.55 -4.90
N GLY A 490 -7.18 -16.00 -5.56
CA GLY A 490 -7.25 -16.72 -6.82
C GLY A 490 -7.53 -15.82 -8.02
N ARG A 491 -6.90 -16.15 -9.16
CA ARG A 491 -6.95 -15.36 -10.41
C ARG A 491 -8.37 -14.99 -10.85
N LYS A 492 -9.31 -15.93 -10.81
CA LYS A 492 -10.70 -15.70 -11.24
C LYS A 492 -11.38 -14.59 -10.43
N SER A 493 -11.18 -14.59 -9.11
CA SER A 493 -11.73 -13.55 -8.23
C SER A 493 -11.10 -12.19 -8.50
N LEU A 494 -9.78 -12.14 -8.71
CA LEU A 494 -9.09 -10.90 -9.06
C LEU A 494 -9.64 -10.29 -10.35
N LEU A 495 -9.71 -11.08 -11.42
CA LEU A 495 -10.18 -10.61 -12.73
C LEU A 495 -11.64 -10.12 -12.69
N HIS A 496 -12.48 -10.73 -11.85
CA HIS A 496 -13.87 -10.30 -11.66
C HIS A 496 -14.02 -8.99 -10.89
N GLN A 497 -12.98 -8.55 -10.17
CA GLN A 497 -13.01 -7.40 -9.27
C GLN A 497 -12.06 -6.28 -9.69
N LEU A 498 -11.46 -6.34 -10.88
CA LEU A 498 -10.55 -5.30 -11.38
C LEU A 498 -11.19 -3.90 -11.30
N GLY A 499 -10.47 -2.96 -10.67
CA GLY A 499 -10.93 -1.58 -10.48
C GLY A 499 -12.08 -1.41 -9.47
N SER A 500 -12.53 -2.47 -8.81
CA SER A 500 -13.57 -2.39 -7.78
C SER A 500 -12.96 -1.98 -6.44
N THR A 501 -13.48 -0.91 -5.83
CA THR A 501 -13.14 -0.47 -4.47
C THR A 501 -14.26 -0.80 -3.47
N LYS A 502 -15.13 -1.77 -3.80
CA LYS A 502 -16.25 -2.16 -2.93
C LYS A 502 -15.74 -2.59 -1.56
N LEU A 503 -16.38 -2.06 -0.51
CA LEU A 503 -16.15 -2.42 0.89
C LEU A 503 -16.53 -3.89 1.14
N SER A 504 -15.54 -4.77 1.03
CA SER A 504 -15.69 -6.19 1.33
C SER A 504 -14.34 -6.79 1.68
N ARG A 505 -14.29 -7.60 2.74
CA ARG A 505 -13.13 -8.43 3.10
C ARG A 505 -12.73 -9.41 1.98
N ALA A 506 -13.67 -9.76 1.11
CA ALA A 506 -13.44 -10.63 -0.04
C ALA A 506 -13.00 -9.87 -1.31
N ASN A 507 -12.90 -8.54 -1.26
CA ASN A 507 -12.43 -7.75 -2.39
C ASN A 507 -10.89 -7.60 -2.32
N PRO A 508 -10.14 -8.19 -3.27
CA PRO A 508 -8.68 -8.19 -3.26
C PRO A 508 -8.06 -6.80 -3.41
N TYR A 509 -8.80 -5.84 -3.97
CA TYR A 509 -8.35 -4.46 -4.19
C TYR A 509 -8.84 -3.49 -3.12
N TYR A 510 -9.53 -4.01 -2.10
CA TYR A 510 -10.10 -3.17 -1.06
C TYR A 510 -9.06 -2.67 -0.05
N TYR A 511 -8.07 -3.52 0.25
CA TYR A 511 -7.00 -3.22 1.17
C TYR A 511 -5.80 -2.66 0.44
N MET A 512 -5.27 -1.58 1.02
CA MET A 512 -3.99 -1.00 0.67
C MET A 512 -2.85 -1.80 1.27
#